data_AF-A0AAE3JGX3-F1
#
_entry.id   AF-A0AAE3JGX3-F1
#
_cell.length_a   1.000
_cell.length_b   1.000
_cell.length_c   1.000
_cell.angle_alpha   90.00
_cell.angle_beta   90.00
_cell.angle_gamma   90.00
#
_symmetry.space_group_name_H-M   'P 1'
#
loop_
_entity.id
_entity.type
_entity.pdbx_description
1 polymer ?
#
loop_
_entity_poly.entity_id
_entity_poly.type
_entity_poly.pdbx_seq_one_letter_code
_entity_poly.pdbx_strand_id
1 'polypeptide(L)'
;MRGRVSRMILSGLLAGCMVVTPIGAVYAEPMPAEAAVEITVEESAETEETLESIASETEEAPGETPEAAEPEETWEAVGQEIIVESGEVVVEEAEAASPEAGYSDPVKDFVARLYEYILQRRPDGDGLNAWTDVLKSGREQGAKVAQGFIESPEFQSRKMDDTTYLTILYKTFLNRDPDAAGLKAWQAVLDSGLSRMHVFRGFAESKEFTEICQRYGIQRGYAILNAPMDQNEGVTKFVVRCYRLCLGREADEDGLNAWCNALLTGQNTAKEVAHGFIFSEEYRAIDTHHSNYLELLYELLLGRKSDPEGYRSWNSQLTNAIPHLYVFNEFADSEEFQKICDSYGVISGCGTFVGRDALDIGEYYVRNFELLPGMLGLSACEDVIFQGLGTAYQSDWFYITYIPEEGAFSMANDGDYNIAFFGSYILEHFATVNNRMLKNGWEYIDCMKDDSGYYMLYYYAKMIDGKACVAQLQIDSMDYLRGWYMDNWMIETIASLGELEQ
;
A
#
# COMPACT_ATOMS: atom_id res chain seq x y z
N MET A 1 17.31 -1.69 -49.25
CA MET A 1 17.59 -0.85 -48.07
C MET A 1 16.28 -0.26 -47.58
N ARG A 2 15.91 -0.64 -46.35
CA ARG A 2 14.90 -0.09 -45.41
C ARG A 2 13.64 0.60 -45.96
N GLY A 3 12.52 -0.11 -45.86
CA GLY A 3 11.17 0.45 -45.77
C GLY A 3 10.67 0.42 -44.32
N ARG A 4 9.97 1.49 -43.91
CA ARG A 4 9.18 1.61 -42.68
C ARG A 4 7.87 0.82 -42.83
N VAL A 5 7.50 0.03 -41.83
CA VAL A 5 6.09 -0.29 -41.50
C VAL A 5 5.98 -0.44 -39.98
N SER A 6 5.04 0.29 -39.39
CA SER A 6 4.62 0.26 -37.99
C SER A 6 4.05 -1.10 -37.57
N ARG A 7 4.34 -1.53 -36.34
CA ARG A 7 3.49 -2.31 -35.41
C ARG A 7 4.35 -2.71 -34.20
N MET A 8 4.10 -2.13 -33.03
CA MET A 8 4.56 -2.71 -31.77
C MET A 8 3.32 -3.21 -31.03
N ILE A 9 3.26 -4.53 -30.91
CA ILE A 9 2.28 -5.31 -30.18
C ILE A 9 2.90 -5.60 -28.80
N LEU A 10 2.05 -5.49 -27.79
CA LEU A 10 2.19 -5.87 -26.39
C LEU A 10 2.64 -7.34 -26.21
N SER A 11 3.14 -7.68 -25.01
CA SER A 11 3.22 -9.01 -24.33
C SER A 11 4.58 -9.77 -24.26
N GLY A 12 4.99 -10.07 -23.01
CA GLY A 12 5.75 -11.23 -22.48
C GLY A 12 7.21 -11.46 -22.94
N LEU A 13 8.15 -12.07 -22.20
CA LEU A 13 8.13 -12.85 -20.95
C LEU A 13 9.61 -13.18 -20.58
N LEU A 14 9.94 -13.19 -19.27
CA LEU A 14 10.78 -14.15 -18.52
C LEU A 14 12.25 -14.51 -18.93
N ALA A 15 13.15 -14.41 -17.93
CA ALA A 15 13.88 -15.53 -17.28
C ALA A 15 15.38 -15.27 -17.00
N GLY A 16 15.79 -15.50 -15.75
CA GLY A 16 17.19 -15.57 -15.32
C GLY A 16 17.32 -16.07 -13.88
N CYS A 17 17.25 -17.39 -13.69
CA CYS A 17 17.54 -18.10 -12.44
C CYS A 17 18.98 -17.88 -11.95
N MET A 18 19.23 -17.78 -10.63
CA MET A 18 19.95 -18.83 -9.86
C MET A 18 20.29 -18.47 -8.39
N VAL A 19 19.98 -19.47 -7.53
CA VAL A 19 20.49 -19.81 -6.17
C VAL A 19 20.25 -18.84 -5.01
N VAL A 20 19.17 -19.11 -4.26
CA VAL A 20 18.96 -18.63 -2.89
C VAL A 20 19.54 -19.66 -1.92
N THR A 21 20.39 -19.21 -1.00
CA THR A 21 20.75 -19.96 0.21
C THR A 21 19.71 -19.66 1.30
N PRO A 22 19.30 -20.65 2.12
CA PRO A 22 18.28 -20.43 3.14
C PRO A 22 18.87 -19.67 4.32
N ILE A 23 18.40 -18.46 4.57
CA ILE A 23 18.62 -17.76 5.85
C ILE A 23 17.38 -17.99 6.72
N GLY A 24 17.64 -18.42 7.95
CA GLY A 24 16.67 -19.01 8.86
C GLY A 24 15.48 -18.11 9.20
N ALA A 25 14.31 -18.75 9.27
CA ALA A 25 13.08 -18.16 9.78
C ALA A 25 13.28 -17.71 11.24
N VAL A 26 13.20 -16.40 11.47
CA VAL A 26 12.90 -15.86 12.80
C VAL A 26 11.38 -16.01 12.95
N TYR A 27 10.97 -17.02 13.72
CA TYR A 27 9.58 -17.24 14.06
C TYR A 27 9.06 -16.03 14.86
N ALA A 28 8.10 -15.31 14.30
CA ALA A 28 7.23 -14.43 15.09
C ALA A 28 6.38 -15.30 16.02
N GLU A 29 6.40 -14.99 17.31
CA GLU A 29 5.62 -15.69 18.34
C GLU A 29 4.10 -15.56 18.08
N PRO A 30 3.29 -16.57 18.45
CA PRO A 30 1.85 -16.53 18.27
C PRO A 30 1.20 -15.48 19.20
N MET A 31 0.36 -14.62 18.62
CA MET A 31 -0.46 -13.67 19.37
C MET A 31 -1.43 -14.38 20.34
N PRO A 32 -1.65 -13.83 21.56
CA PRO A 32 -2.60 -14.37 22.51
C PRO A 32 -4.04 -14.05 22.08
N ALA A 33 -4.91 -15.04 22.18
CA ALA A 33 -6.36 -14.88 22.00
C ALA A 33 -6.98 -14.40 23.31
N GLU A 34 -7.47 -13.15 23.36
CA GLU A 34 -8.62 -12.71 24.18
C GLU A 34 -8.88 -11.21 24.00
N ALA A 35 -9.98 -10.88 23.31
CA ALA A 35 -10.76 -9.65 23.52
C ALA A 35 -12.15 -9.85 22.91
N ALA A 36 -13.07 -10.42 23.70
CA ALA A 36 -14.49 -10.38 23.38
C ALA A 36 -14.98 -8.94 23.58
N VAL A 37 -15.47 -8.31 22.52
CA VAL A 37 -16.11 -6.99 22.59
C VAL A 37 -17.58 -7.22 22.94
N GLU A 38 -17.95 -6.97 24.20
CA GLU A 38 -19.33 -6.90 24.66
C GLU A 38 -19.84 -5.47 24.39
N ILE A 39 -20.72 -5.29 23.42
CA ILE A 39 -21.36 -3.99 23.12
C ILE A 39 -22.65 -3.92 23.93
N THR A 40 -22.64 -3.11 24.98
CA THR A 40 -23.85 -2.66 25.67
C THR A 40 -24.32 -1.36 25.03
N VAL A 41 -25.58 -1.35 24.56
CA VAL A 41 -26.24 -0.16 24.02
C VAL A 41 -26.92 0.56 25.18
N GLU A 42 -26.43 1.75 25.54
CA GLU A 42 -27.17 2.69 26.39
C GLU A 42 -28.00 3.63 25.52
N GLU A 43 -29.31 3.58 25.76
CA GLU A 43 -30.35 4.44 25.22
C GLU A 43 -30.34 5.78 25.96
N SER A 44 -30.00 6.87 25.28
CA SER A 44 -30.11 8.23 25.84
C SER A 44 -31.21 9.00 25.12
N ALA A 45 -32.24 9.36 25.89
CA ALA A 45 -33.38 10.18 25.50
C ALA A 45 -32.98 11.62 25.14
N GLU A 46 -33.47 12.12 24.01
CA GLU A 46 -33.46 13.55 23.66
C GLU A 46 -34.76 14.21 24.14
N THR A 47 -34.64 15.33 24.85
CA THR A 47 -35.73 16.22 25.24
C THR A 47 -35.90 17.34 24.22
N GLU A 48 -37.15 17.57 23.83
CA GLU A 48 -37.65 18.66 22.99
C GLU A 48 -37.23 20.04 23.50
N GLU A 49 -36.82 20.92 22.58
CA GLU A 49 -36.84 22.37 22.79
C GLU A 49 -37.65 23.05 21.67
N THR A 50 -38.59 23.87 22.13
CA THR A 50 -39.66 24.56 21.41
C THR A 50 -39.16 25.71 20.52
N LEU A 51 -39.72 25.85 19.31
CA LEU A 51 -39.65 27.10 18.54
C LEU A 51 -41.07 27.60 18.20
N GLU A 52 -41.38 28.80 18.72
CA GLU A 52 -42.60 29.55 18.49
C GLU A 52 -42.46 30.50 17.28
N SER A 53 -43.43 30.38 16.36
CA SER A 53 -44.08 31.38 15.50
C SER A 53 -43.30 32.55 14.87
N ILE A 54 -43.52 32.76 13.56
CA ILE A 54 -44.13 33.97 12.95
C ILE A 54 -44.70 33.59 11.56
N ALA A 55 -45.98 33.92 11.32
CA ALA A 55 -46.72 33.89 10.05
C ALA A 55 -46.30 35.09 9.16
N SER A 56 -46.45 35.16 7.83
CA SER A 56 -47.56 34.94 6.89
C SER A 56 -46.96 35.06 5.45
N GLU A 57 -47.50 34.55 4.33
CA GLU A 57 -48.76 34.85 3.63
C GLU A 57 -48.91 33.88 2.44
N THR A 58 -50.15 33.72 2.00
CA THR A 58 -50.76 32.69 1.10
C THR A 58 -50.91 33.11 -0.36
N GLU A 59 -50.95 32.13 -1.29
CA GLU A 59 -51.86 32.03 -2.47
C GLU A 59 -51.69 30.63 -3.13
N GLU A 60 -52.56 29.66 -2.83
CA GLU A 60 -53.72 29.14 -3.60
C GLU A 60 -53.42 28.13 -4.75
N ALA A 61 -54.06 26.95 -4.62
CA ALA A 61 -54.03 25.75 -5.48
C ALA A 61 -55.21 25.76 -6.50
N PRO A 62 -55.63 24.68 -7.25
CA PRO A 62 -55.89 23.29 -6.78
C PRO A 62 -55.49 22.16 -7.78
N GLY A 63 -55.22 20.92 -7.31
CA GLY A 63 -56.17 19.78 -7.29
C GLY A 63 -55.64 18.67 -8.25
N GLU A 64 -55.70 17.36 -8.04
CA GLU A 64 -56.43 16.46 -7.15
C GLU A 64 -55.60 15.16 -6.96
N THR A 65 -55.83 14.47 -5.84
CA THR A 65 -55.61 13.02 -5.62
C THR A 65 -56.95 12.49 -5.07
N PRO A 66 -57.20 11.19 -4.79
CA PRO A 66 -56.30 10.03 -4.73
C PRO A 66 -56.92 8.72 -5.31
N GLU A 67 -56.25 7.57 -5.14
CA GLU A 67 -56.77 6.42 -4.34
C GLU A 67 -56.09 5.08 -4.69
N ALA A 68 -55.91 4.26 -3.66
CA ALA A 68 -55.08 3.07 -3.54
C ALA A 68 -55.79 1.76 -3.96
N ALA A 69 -55.02 0.70 -4.21
CA ALA A 69 -55.18 -0.66 -3.65
C ALA A 69 -54.49 -1.73 -4.52
N GLU A 70 -53.56 -2.48 -3.92
CA GLU A 70 -53.37 -3.93 -4.17
C GLU A 70 -54.13 -4.69 -3.06
N PRO A 71 -54.30 -6.04 -3.06
CA PRO A 71 -53.74 -7.09 -3.94
C PRO A 71 -54.78 -8.15 -4.40
N GLU A 72 -54.37 -9.18 -5.15
CA GLU A 72 -54.76 -10.59 -4.92
C GLU A 72 -54.10 -11.57 -5.92
N GLU A 73 -53.52 -12.65 -5.39
CA GLU A 73 -53.06 -13.84 -6.11
C GLU A 73 -54.25 -14.64 -6.68
N THR A 74 -54.11 -15.26 -7.86
CA THR A 74 -54.59 -16.63 -8.09
C THR A 74 -53.88 -17.28 -9.29
N TRP A 75 -53.65 -18.57 -9.12
CA TRP A 75 -53.03 -19.58 -9.95
C TRP A 75 -54.07 -20.17 -10.91
N GLU A 76 -53.72 -20.45 -12.16
CA GLU A 76 -54.45 -21.44 -12.96
C GLU A 76 -53.57 -22.11 -14.01
N ALA A 77 -53.63 -23.45 -13.99
CA ALA A 77 -52.93 -24.37 -14.85
C ALA A 77 -53.57 -24.46 -16.24
N VAL A 78 -52.76 -24.72 -17.28
CA VAL A 78 -53.26 -25.23 -18.56
C VAL A 78 -52.49 -26.49 -18.95
N GLY A 79 -53.26 -27.54 -19.20
CA GLY A 79 -52.81 -28.90 -19.43
C GLY A 79 -52.23 -29.19 -20.81
N GLN A 80 -51.46 -30.28 -20.79
CA GLN A 80 -50.95 -31.16 -21.84
C GLN A 80 -51.59 -31.13 -23.24
N GLU A 81 -50.71 -31.26 -24.23
CA GLU A 81 -50.90 -32.24 -25.31
C GLU A 81 -49.58 -32.98 -25.59
N ILE A 82 -49.69 -34.31 -25.66
CA ILE A 82 -48.62 -35.29 -25.82
C ILE A 82 -48.51 -35.67 -27.30
N ILE A 83 -47.30 -35.68 -27.86
CA ILE A 83 -46.97 -36.46 -29.06
C ILE A 83 -45.87 -37.45 -28.67
N VAL A 84 -46.17 -38.74 -28.87
CA VAL A 84 -45.29 -39.87 -28.58
C VAL A 84 -44.56 -40.25 -29.86
N GLU A 85 -43.23 -40.27 -29.85
CA GLU A 85 -42.45 -41.17 -30.69
C GLU A 85 -41.30 -41.78 -29.88
N SER A 86 -41.13 -43.07 -30.13
CA SER A 86 -40.40 -44.09 -29.40
C SER A 86 -38.88 -43.91 -29.39
N GLY A 87 -38.27 -44.00 -28.21
CA GLY A 87 -36.83 -44.20 -28.01
C GLY A 87 -36.59 -44.79 -26.63
N GLU A 88 -36.29 -46.08 -26.58
CA GLU A 88 -35.97 -46.84 -25.39
C GLU A 88 -34.65 -46.31 -24.78
N VAL A 89 -34.75 -45.54 -23.70
CA VAL A 89 -33.60 -45.20 -22.84
C VAL A 89 -33.76 -46.00 -21.56
N VAL A 90 -32.91 -47.01 -21.40
CA VAL A 90 -32.71 -47.68 -20.12
C VAL A 90 -32.07 -46.66 -19.20
N VAL A 91 -32.88 -46.10 -18.29
CA VAL A 91 -32.38 -45.31 -17.17
C VAL A 91 -31.96 -46.33 -16.12
N GLU A 92 -30.65 -46.51 -15.93
CA GLU A 92 -30.16 -47.10 -14.69
C GLU A 92 -30.60 -46.17 -13.56
N GLU A 93 -31.61 -46.60 -12.82
CA GLU A 93 -32.10 -45.97 -11.62
C GLU A 93 -30.99 -46.10 -10.56
N ALA A 94 -30.07 -45.12 -10.55
CA ALA A 94 -29.11 -44.95 -9.46
C ALA A 94 -29.92 -44.69 -8.19
N GLU A 95 -30.01 -45.73 -7.37
CA GLU A 95 -30.71 -45.76 -6.10
C GLU A 95 -30.37 -44.52 -5.28
N ALA A 96 -31.36 -43.63 -5.15
CA ALA A 96 -31.28 -42.43 -4.36
C ALA A 96 -31.19 -42.81 -2.87
N ALA A 97 -29.98 -43.02 -2.38
CA ALA A 97 -29.71 -43.13 -0.95
C ALA A 97 -29.90 -41.75 -0.29
N SER A 98 -30.87 -41.71 0.62
CA SER A 98 -31.24 -40.62 1.55
C SER A 98 -30.02 -39.95 2.22
N PRO A 99 -30.07 -38.64 2.57
CA PRO A 99 -28.91 -37.84 2.99
C PRO A 99 -28.47 -38.03 4.45
N GLU A 100 -28.98 -39.03 5.19
CA GLU A 100 -28.75 -39.14 6.64
C GLU A 100 -27.85 -40.31 7.09
N ALA A 101 -27.31 -41.11 6.16
CA ALA A 101 -26.39 -42.19 6.54
C ALA A 101 -24.94 -41.72 6.50
N GLY A 102 -24.42 -41.20 7.62
CA GLY A 102 -22.99 -40.97 7.79
C GLY A 102 -22.18 -42.24 7.50
N TYR A 103 -20.99 -42.09 6.91
CA TYR A 103 -20.05 -43.18 6.75
C TYR A 103 -19.68 -43.76 8.12
N SER A 104 -19.34 -45.04 8.19
CA SER A 104 -18.83 -45.63 9.44
C SER A 104 -17.48 -45.05 9.89
N ASP A 105 -16.84 -44.26 9.04
CA ASP A 105 -15.51 -43.71 9.18
C ASP A 105 -15.57 -42.19 9.26
N PRO A 106 -15.31 -41.57 10.43
CA PRO A 106 -15.42 -40.12 10.60
C PRO A 106 -14.53 -39.33 9.63
N VAL A 107 -13.38 -39.86 9.23
CA VAL A 107 -12.52 -39.17 8.25
C VAL A 107 -13.16 -39.15 6.86
N LYS A 108 -13.91 -40.21 6.48
CA LYS A 108 -14.70 -40.21 5.23
C LYS A 108 -15.82 -39.19 5.28
N ASP A 109 -16.50 -39.05 6.42
CA ASP A 109 -17.52 -38.01 6.59
C ASP A 109 -16.94 -36.62 6.41
N PHE A 110 -15.75 -36.35 6.95
CA PHE A 110 -15.07 -35.07 6.73
C PHE A 110 -14.73 -34.83 5.26
N VAL A 111 -14.23 -35.84 4.55
CA VAL A 111 -13.94 -35.71 3.11
C VAL A 111 -15.23 -35.47 2.33
N ALA A 112 -16.29 -36.23 2.60
CA ALA A 112 -17.59 -36.06 1.96
C ALA A 112 -18.14 -34.64 2.17
N ARG A 113 -18.01 -34.10 3.38
CA ARG A 113 -18.33 -32.71 3.70
C ARG A 113 -17.59 -31.69 2.80
N LEU A 114 -16.32 -31.90 2.49
CA LEU A 114 -15.58 -31.02 1.57
C LEU A 114 -16.16 -31.07 0.15
N TYR A 115 -16.47 -32.26 -0.36
CA TYR A 115 -17.13 -32.40 -1.68
C TYR A 115 -18.51 -31.74 -1.70
N GLU A 116 -19.31 -31.96 -0.66
CA GLU A 116 -20.69 -31.47 -0.60
C GLU A 116 -20.77 -29.95 -0.45
N TYR A 117 -19.97 -29.35 0.42
CA TYR A 117 -20.07 -27.91 0.65
C TYR A 117 -19.20 -27.08 -0.31
N ILE A 118 -17.97 -27.52 -0.59
CA ILE A 118 -17.06 -26.77 -1.48
C ILE A 118 -17.44 -27.03 -2.94
N LEU A 119 -17.51 -28.29 -3.35
CA LEU A 119 -17.74 -28.65 -4.76
C LEU A 119 -19.23 -28.81 -5.10
N GLN A 120 -20.13 -28.82 -4.12
CA GLN A 120 -21.57 -29.00 -4.32
C GLN A 120 -21.95 -30.27 -5.07
N ARG A 121 -21.23 -31.36 -4.80
CA ARG A 121 -21.55 -32.69 -5.33
C ARG A 121 -21.19 -33.77 -4.32
N ARG A 122 -21.69 -34.99 -4.55
CA ARG A 122 -21.22 -36.17 -3.82
C ARG A 122 -19.81 -36.56 -4.30
N PRO A 123 -18.96 -37.10 -3.40
CA PRO A 123 -17.68 -37.65 -3.80
C PRO A 123 -17.88 -38.91 -4.64
N ASP A 124 -17.00 -39.13 -5.61
CA ASP A 124 -16.82 -40.45 -6.22
C ASP A 124 -16.04 -41.36 -5.26
N GLY A 125 -16.20 -42.68 -5.41
CA GLY A 125 -15.63 -43.66 -4.48
C GLY A 125 -14.10 -43.61 -4.40
N ASP A 126 -13.43 -43.38 -5.53
CA ASP A 126 -11.96 -43.35 -5.61
C ASP A 126 -11.42 -42.08 -4.95
N GLY A 127 -11.97 -40.91 -5.28
CA GLY A 127 -11.63 -39.64 -4.66
C GLY A 127 -11.85 -39.64 -3.15
N LEU A 128 -13.00 -40.17 -2.69
CA LEU A 128 -13.31 -40.29 -1.26
C LEU A 128 -12.24 -41.09 -0.52
N ASN A 129 -11.89 -42.28 -1.03
CA ASN A 129 -10.90 -43.16 -0.40
C ASN A 129 -9.51 -42.52 -0.43
N ALA A 130 -9.09 -41.94 -1.56
CA ALA A 130 -7.78 -41.32 -1.70
C ALA A 130 -7.54 -40.18 -0.70
N TRP A 131 -8.50 -39.24 -0.58
CA TRP A 131 -8.39 -38.13 0.37
C TRP A 131 -8.50 -38.59 1.83
N THR A 132 -9.30 -39.62 2.10
CA THR A 132 -9.38 -40.24 3.43
C THR A 132 -8.04 -40.81 3.85
N ASP A 133 -7.36 -41.54 2.96
CA ASP A 133 -6.05 -42.11 3.24
C ASP A 133 -4.98 -41.04 3.44
N VAL A 134 -5.05 -39.93 2.68
CA VAL A 134 -4.16 -38.77 2.87
C VAL A 134 -4.29 -38.20 4.29
N LEU A 135 -5.51 -37.98 4.77
CA LEU A 135 -5.77 -37.43 6.11
C LEU A 135 -5.41 -38.43 7.21
N LYS A 136 -5.75 -39.72 7.05
CA LYS A 136 -5.44 -40.78 8.03
C LYS A 136 -3.95 -41.05 8.18
N SER A 137 -3.21 -40.98 7.08
CA SER A 137 -1.74 -41.14 7.09
C SER A 137 -1.02 -39.92 7.67
N GLY A 138 -1.71 -38.80 7.87
CA GLY A 138 -1.11 -37.53 8.31
C GLY A 138 -0.18 -36.90 7.26
N ARG A 139 -0.28 -37.34 5.99
CA ARG A 139 0.50 -36.74 4.90
C ARG A 139 0.08 -35.30 4.64
N GLU A 140 -1.19 -34.98 4.84
CA GLU A 140 -1.74 -33.63 4.81
C GLU A 140 -2.72 -33.43 5.96
N GLN A 141 -3.04 -32.16 6.21
CA GLN A 141 -3.92 -31.72 7.30
C GLN A 141 -5.22 -31.15 6.74
N GLY A 142 -6.27 -31.08 7.57
CA GLY A 142 -7.62 -30.68 7.16
C GLY A 142 -7.69 -29.33 6.44
N ALA A 143 -7.01 -28.30 6.95
CA ALA A 143 -6.95 -26.98 6.35
C ALA A 143 -6.28 -27.02 4.96
N LYS A 144 -5.18 -27.76 4.81
CA LYS A 144 -4.46 -27.86 3.54
C LYS A 144 -5.23 -28.66 2.49
N VAL A 145 -5.91 -29.73 2.90
CA VAL A 145 -6.81 -30.48 2.01
C VAL A 145 -7.97 -29.58 1.57
N ALA A 146 -8.63 -28.88 2.50
CA ALA A 146 -9.73 -27.97 2.15
C ALA A 146 -9.27 -26.80 1.26
N GLN A 147 -8.06 -26.28 1.46
CA GLN A 147 -7.45 -25.29 0.58
C GLN A 147 -7.31 -25.83 -0.84
N GLY A 148 -6.82 -27.07 -1.00
CA GLY A 148 -6.72 -27.72 -2.31
C GLY A 148 -8.06 -27.91 -3.02
N PHE A 149 -9.16 -28.09 -2.28
CA PHE A 149 -10.51 -28.13 -2.86
C PHE A 149 -10.95 -26.75 -3.36
N ILE A 150 -10.69 -25.68 -2.61
CA ILE A 150 -11.02 -24.30 -3.03
C ILE A 150 -10.15 -23.83 -4.19
N GLU A 151 -8.86 -24.18 -4.19
CA GLU A 151 -7.93 -23.84 -5.27
C GLU A 151 -8.11 -24.74 -6.51
N SER A 152 -8.96 -25.77 -6.44
CA SER A 152 -9.20 -26.69 -7.54
C SER A 152 -9.81 -25.96 -8.76
N PRO A 153 -9.47 -26.38 -10.00
CA PRO A 153 -10.12 -25.85 -11.19
C PRO A 153 -11.65 -26.00 -11.16
N GLU A 154 -12.15 -27.07 -10.53
CA GLU A 154 -13.58 -27.32 -10.36
C GLU A 154 -14.25 -26.19 -9.58
N PHE A 155 -13.70 -25.82 -8.42
CA PHE A 155 -14.23 -24.70 -7.64
C PHE A 155 -14.05 -23.35 -8.34
N GLN A 156 -12.84 -23.07 -8.84
CA GLN A 156 -12.49 -21.78 -9.47
C GLN A 156 -13.32 -21.50 -10.74
N SER A 157 -13.69 -22.53 -11.50
CA SER A 157 -14.48 -22.39 -12.72
C SER A 157 -15.90 -21.86 -12.49
N ARG A 158 -16.42 -21.96 -11.26
CA ARG A 158 -17.78 -21.56 -10.91
C ARG A 158 -17.98 -20.05 -10.82
N LYS A 159 -16.89 -19.26 -10.68
CA LYS A 159 -16.91 -17.79 -10.64
C LYS A 159 -17.99 -17.20 -9.72
N MET A 160 -18.10 -17.74 -8.52
CA MET A 160 -19.11 -17.32 -7.55
C MET A 160 -18.81 -15.93 -6.95
N ASP A 161 -19.87 -15.22 -6.55
CA ASP A 161 -19.76 -13.99 -5.78
C ASP A 161 -19.24 -14.22 -4.34
N ASP A 162 -18.88 -13.15 -3.66
CA ASP A 162 -18.30 -13.19 -2.31
C ASP A 162 -19.27 -13.71 -1.26
N THR A 163 -20.56 -13.39 -1.35
CA THR A 163 -21.56 -13.86 -0.39
C THR A 163 -21.76 -15.37 -0.47
N THR A 164 -21.80 -15.92 -1.68
CA THR A 164 -21.84 -17.35 -1.94
C THR A 164 -20.57 -18.03 -1.43
N TYR A 165 -19.40 -17.44 -1.69
CA TYR A 165 -18.12 -17.93 -1.18
C TYR A 165 -18.09 -18.00 0.35
N LEU A 166 -18.47 -16.91 1.04
CA LEU A 166 -18.55 -16.86 2.50
C LEU A 166 -19.51 -17.92 3.05
N THR A 167 -20.68 -18.08 2.44
CA THR A 167 -21.66 -19.09 2.85
C THR A 167 -21.09 -20.51 2.78
N ILE A 168 -20.31 -20.83 1.73
CA ILE A 168 -19.59 -22.10 1.62
C ILE A 168 -18.58 -22.26 2.75
N LEU A 169 -17.84 -21.21 3.11
CA LEU A 169 -16.88 -21.26 4.22
C LEU A 169 -17.58 -21.50 5.57
N TYR A 170 -18.69 -20.81 5.85
CA TYR A 170 -19.49 -21.04 7.05
C TYR A 170 -19.95 -22.49 7.17
N LYS A 171 -20.55 -23.03 6.10
CA LYS A 171 -21.01 -24.42 6.08
C LYS A 171 -19.86 -25.41 6.23
N THR A 172 -18.74 -25.18 5.55
CA THR A 172 -17.59 -26.08 5.55
C THR A 172 -16.84 -26.06 6.88
N PHE A 173 -16.51 -24.87 7.40
CA PHE A 173 -15.58 -24.70 8.52
C PHE A 173 -16.26 -24.53 9.87
N LEU A 174 -17.53 -24.13 9.92
CA LEU A 174 -18.25 -23.84 11.17
C LEU A 174 -19.51 -24.71 11.36
N ASN A 175 -19.92 -25.47 10.33
CA ASN A 175 -21.10 -26.35 10.39
C ASN A 175 -22.42 -25.63 10.71
N ARG A 176 -22.56 -24.40 10.19
CA ARG A 176 -23.75 -23.57 10.35
C ARG A 176 -23.91 -22.64 9.17
N ASP A 177 -25.12 -22.12 8.97
CA ASP A 177 -25.34 -20.98 8.09
C ASP A 177 -24.73 -19.70 8.70
N PRO A 178 -24.31 -18.73 7.86
CA PRO A 178 -23.86 -17.44 8.33
C PRO A 178 -24.97 -16.71 9.08
N ASP A 179 -24.63 -16.13 10.23
CA ASP A 179 -25.45 -15.10 10.85
C ASP A 179 -25.18 -13.74 10.18
N ALA A 180 -26.15 -12.82 10.25
CA ALA A 180 -26.09 -11.55 9.53
C ALA A 180 -24.90 -10.67 9.95
N ALA A 181 -24.55 -10.67 11.23
CA ALA A 181 -23.44 -9.87 11.76
C ALA A 181 -22.09 -10.44 11.30
N GLY A 182 -21.90 -11.75 11.43
CA GLY A 182 -20.71 -12.45 10.99
C GLY A 182 -20.51 -12.39 9.48
N LEU A 183 -21.57 -12.48 8.67
CA LEU A 183 -21.48 -12.33 7.23
C LEU A 183 -21.00 -10.92 6.85
N LYS A 184 -21.61 -9.89 7.47
CA LYS A 184 -21.22 -8.49 7.25
C LYS A 184 -19.77 -8.23 7.66
N ALA A 185 -19.31 -8.83 8.75
CA ALA A 185 -17.93 -8.68 9.21
C ALA A 185 -16.93 -9.26 8.19
N TRP A 186 -17.16 -10.47 7.68
CA TRP A 186 -16.27 -11.05 6.66
C TRP A 186 -16.39 -10.36 5.30
N GLN A 187 -17.56 -9.86 4.93
CA GLN A 187 -17.71 -9.04 3.73
C GLN A 187 -16.88 -7.76 3.85
N ALA A 188 -16.87 -7.10 5.01
CA ALA A 188 -16.03 -5.93 5.24
C ALA A 188 -14.52 -6.23 5.11
N VAL A 189 -14.07 -7.45 5.41
CA VAL A 189 -12.68 -7.89 5.19
C VAL A 189 -12.37 -7.94 3.68
N LEU A 190 -13.26 -8.52 2.88
CA LEU A 190 -13.13 -8.54 1.41
C LEU A 190 -13.22 -7.12 0.83
N ASP A 191 -14.16 -6.32 1.31
CA ASP A 191 -14.33 -4.92 0.89
C ASP A 191 -13.12 -4.06 1.28
N SER A 192 -12.29 -4.47 2.24
CA SER A 192 -11.01 -3.82 2.54
C SER A 192 -9.88 -4.15 1.55
N GLY A 193 -10.15 -5.05 0.60
CA GLY A 193 -9.24 -5.48 -0.46
C GLY A 193 -8.36 -6.68 -0.10
N LEU A 194 -8.62 -7.35 1.03
CA LEU A 194 -7.94 -8.60 1.40
C LEU A 194 -8.47 -9.76 0.56
N SER A 195 -7.61 -10.75 0.28
CA SER A 195 -7.97 -11.86 -0.60
C SER A 195 -9.03 -12.78 0.01
N ARG A 196 -9.74 -13.51 -0.86
CA ARG A 196 -10.56 -14.65 -0.43
C ARG A 196 -9.76 -15.68 0.35
N MET A 197 -8.46 -15.84 0.05
CA MET A 197 -7.60 -16.81 0.73
C MET A 197 -7.16 -16.33 2.12
N HIS A 198 -7.04 -15.03 2.32
CA HIS A 198 -6.95 -14.42 3.63
C HIS A 198 -8.20 -14.71 4.48
N VAL A 199 -9.39 -14.53 3.91
CA VAL A 199 -10.66 -14.87 4.59
C VAL A 199 -10.74 -16.38 4.89
N PHE A 200 -10.42 -17.24 3.92
CA PHE A 200 -10.35 -18.69 4.11
C PHE A 200 -9.50 -19.06 5.33
N ARG A 201 -8.31 -18.46 5.46
CA ARG A 201 -7.43 -18.70 6.60
C ARG A 201 -8.13 -18.39 7.92
N GLY A 202 -8.88 -17.28 8.00
CA GLY A 202 -9.66 -16.94 9.18
C GLY A 202 -10.65 -18.05 9.60
N PHE A 203 -11.33 -18.68 8.64
CA PHE A 203 -12.22 -19.82 8.90
C PHE A 203 -11.45 -21.11 9.23
N ALA A 204 -10.42 -21.42 8.43
CA ALA A 204 -9.61 -22.64 8.56
C ALA A 204 -8.72 -22.63 9.81
N GLU A 205 -8.51 -21.48 10.44
CA GLU A 205 -7.75 -21.31 11.69
C GLU A 205 -8.62 -20.95 12.89
N SER A 206 -9.95 -21.00 12.71
CA SER A 206 -10.91 -20.76 13.79
C SER A 206 -10.93 -21.87 14.85
N LYS A 207 -11.39 -21.50 16.04
CA LYS A 207 -11.68 -22.45 17.12
C LYS A 207 -12.76 -23.45 16.73
N GLU A 208 -13.83 -22.98 16.08
CA GLU A 208 -14.93 -23.84 15.60
C GLU A 208 -14.41 -24.91 14.63
N PHE A 209 -13.56 -24.56 13.67
CA PHE A 209 -12.98 -25.56 12.77
C PHE A 209 -12.03 -26.53 13.48
N THR A 210 -11.30 -26.05 14.49
CA THR A 210 -10.49 -26.92 15.37
C THR A 210 -11.35 -28.00 16.03
N GLU A 211 -12.52 -27.63 16.58
CA GLU A 211 -13.46 -28.55 17.21
C GLU A 211 -14.07 -29.54 16.19
N ILE A 212 -14.36 -29.08 14.97
CA ILE A 212 -14.82 -29.95 13.88
C ILE A 212 -13.74 -30.99 13.53
N CYS A 213 -12.51 -30.56 13.31
CA CYS A 213 -11.39 -31.46 12.99
C CYS A 213 -11.19 -32.51 14.10
N GLN A 214 -11.26 -32.10 15.37
CA GLN A 214 -11.16 -33.03 16.51
C GLN A 214 -12.27 -34.08 16.51
N ARG A 215 -13.52 -33.70 16.20
CA ARG A 215 -14.66 -34.62 16.12
C ARG A 215 -14.46 -35.70 15.04
N TYR A 216 -13.85 -35.32 13.91
CA TYR A 216 -13.54 -36.24 12.82
C TYR A 216 -12.21 -36.98 12.99
N GLY A 217 -11.47 -36.73 14.08
CA GLY A 217 -10.18 -37.37 14.35
C GLY A 217 -9.06 -36.96 13.39
N ILE A 218 -9.13 -35.77 12.81
CA ILE A 218 -8.13 -35.23 11.88
C ILE A 218 -7.33 -34.09 12.50
N GLN A 219 -6.08 -33.94 12.05
CA GLN A 219 -5.27 -32.77 12.39
C GLN A 219 -5.72 -31.58 11.56
N ARG A 220 -6.06 -30.46 12.22
CA ARG A 220 -6.52 -29.23 11.53
C ARG A 220 -5.46 -28.68 10.58
N GLY A 221 -4.21 -28.55 11.02
CA GLY A 221 -3.15 -27.91 10.25
C GLY A 221 -3.30 -26.40 10.14
N TYR A 222 -2.77 -25.78 9.08
CA TYR A 222 -2.87 -24.34 8.82
C TYR A 222 -3.08 -24.08 7.33
N ALA A 223 -3.64 -22.92 7.00
CA ALA A 223 -3.71 -22.48 5.61
C ALA A 223 -2.35 -21.92 5.19
N ILE A 224 -1.91 -22.22 3.96
CA ILE A 224 -0.62 -21.72 3.46
C ILE A 224 -0.89 -20.56 2.51
N LEU A 225 -0.53 -19.35 2.95
CA LEU A 225 -0.62 -18.14 2.14
C LEU A 225 0.79 -17.73 1.70
N ASN A 226 1.04 -17.78 0.39
CA ASN A 226 2.35 -17.44 -0.18
C ASN A 226 2.31 -16.18 -1.06
N ALA A 227 1.12 -15.72 -1.42
CA ALA A 227 0.98 -14.52 -2.23
C ALA A 227 1.50 -13.30 -1.43
N PRO A 228 2.26 -12.38 -2.05
CA PRO A 228 2.71 -11.16 -1.40
C PRO A 228 1.58 -10.39 -0.70
N MET A 229 0.41 -10.29 -1.32
CA MET A 229 -0.76 -9.60 -0.74
C MET A 229 -1.32 -10.24 0.54
N ASP A 230 -0.93 -11.47 0.86
CA ASP A 230 -1.38 -12.16 2.06
C ASP A 230 -0.35 -12.15 3.20
N GLN A 231 0.86 -11.63 2.95
CA GLN A 231 1.94 -11.65 3.95
C GLN A 231 1.81 -10.54 4.99
N ASN A 232 1.16 -9.43 4.64
CA ASN A 232 0.91 -8.31 5.54
C ASN A 232 -0.36 -7.57 5.12
N GLU A 233 -1.38 -7.56 5.98
CA GLU A 233 -2.66 -6.91 5.68
C GLU A 233 -2.54 -5.40 5.49
N GLY A 234 -1.67 -4.75 6.28
CA GLY A 234 -1.47 -3.30 6.23
C GLY A 234 -0.87 -2.87 4.89
N VAL A 235 0.14 -3.62 4.40
CA VAL A 235 0.71 -3.45 3.06
C VAL A 235 -0.37 -3.53 1.99
N THR A 236 -1.19 -4.58 2.02
CA THR A 236 -2.27 -4.79 1.04
C THR A 236 -3.30 -3.68 1.08
N LYS A 237 -3.76 -3.30 2.27
CA LYS A 237 -4.73 -2.21 2.46
C LYS A 237 -4.17 -0.86 2.01
N PHE A 238 -2.87 -0.60 2.18
CA PHE A 238 -2.23 0.60 1.66
C PHE A 238 -2.21 0.63 0.12
N VAL A 239 -1.82 -0.48 -0.52
CA VAL A 239 -1.82 -0.56 -1.99
C VAL A 239 -3.24 -0.44 -2.54
N VAL A 240 -4.22 -1.11 -1.94
CA VAL A 240 -5.65 -1.01 -2.30
C VAL A 240 -6.16 0.42 -2.15
N ARG A 241 -5.74 1.14 -1.11
CA ARG A 241 -6.03 2.57 -0.95
C ARG A 241 -5.52 3.38 -2.15
N CYS A 242 -4.31 3.13 -2.62
CA CYS A 242 -3.76 3.79 -3.81
C CYS A 242 -4.59 3.48 -5.08
N TYR A 243 -4.95 2.22 -5.31
CA TYR A 243 -5.83 1.85 -6.44
C TYR A 243 -7.17 2.58 -6.41
N ARG A 244 -7.83 2.60 -5.25
CA ARG A 244 -9.17 3.18 -5.11
C ARG A 244 -9.16 4.70 -5.23
N LEU A 245 -8.24 5.38 -4.52
CA LEU A 245 -8.21 6.84 -4.50
C LEU A 245 -7.61 7.43 -5.78
N CYS A 246 -6.54 6.84 -6.33
CA CYS A 246 -5.93 7.35 -7.55
C CYS A 246 -6.71 6.90 -8.80
N LEU A 247 -7.04 5.61 -8.90
CA LEU A 247 -7.52 5.02 -10.16
C LEU A 247 -9.03 4.73 -10.16
N GLY A 248 -9.73 4.87 -9.04
CA GLY A 248 -11.17 4.67 -8.96
C GLY A 248 -11.63 3.23 -9.23
N ARG A 249 -10.74 2.24 -9.03
CA ARG A 249 -11.01 0.82 -9.32
C ARG A 249 -10.37 -0.10 -8.28
N GLU A 250 -10.82 -1.35 -8.27
CA GLU A 250 -10.15 -2.43 -7.54
C GLU A 250 -8.86 -2.86 -8.26
N ALA A 251 -7.91 -3.36 -7.47
CA ALA A 251 -6.67 -3.91 -7.98
C ALA A 251 -6.91 -5.27 -8.65
N ASP A 252 -6.22 -5.54 -9.75
CA ASP A 252 -6.05 -6.91 -10.23
C ASP A 252 -5.01 -7.66 -9.38
N GLU A 253 -5.10 -8.99 -9.33
CA GLU A 253 -4.28 -9.84 -8.46
C GLU A 253 -2.78 -9.70 -8.77
N ASP A 254 -2.41 -9.61 -10.06
CA ASP A 254 -1.01 -9.49 -10.48
C ASP A 254 -0.42 -8.14 -10.05
N GLY A 255 -1.12 -7.04 -10.31
CA GLY A 255 -0.72 -5.70 -9.91
C GLY A 255 -0.63 -5.54 -8.39
N LEU A 256 -1.62 -6.05 -7.65
CA LEU A 256 -1.62 -6.00 -6.19
C LEU A 256 -0.43 -6.77 -5.60
N ASN A 257 -0.17 -7.99 -6.09
CA ASN A 257 0.97 -8.77 -5.63
C ASN A 257 2.31 -8.13 -5.98
N ALA A 258 2.44 -7.52 -7.16
CA ALA A 258 3.66 -6.83 -7.56
C ALA A 258 3.99 -5.67 -6.61
N TRP A 259 3.02 -4.80 -6.31
CA TRP A 259 3.20 -3.68 -5.38
C TRP A 259 3.43 -4.13 -3.94
N CYS A 260 2.68 -5.14 -3.47
CA CYS A 260 2.89 -5.70 -2.13
C CYS A 260 4.31 -6.27 -2.00
N ASN A 261 4.80 -7.00 -3.02
CA ASN A 261 6.16 -7.52 -3.01
C ASN A 261 7.21 -6.41 -2.97
N ALA A 262 7.01 -5.33 -3.72
CA ALA A 262 7.92 -4.19 -3.72
C ALA A 262 8.03 -3.53 -2.33
N LEU A 263 6.92 -3.38 -1.61
CA LEU A 263 6.90 -2.87 -0.24
C LEU A 263 7.52 -3.86 0.76
N LEU A 264 7.16 -5.15 0.68
CA LEU A 264 7.64 -6.18 1.59
C LEU A 264 9.15 -6.43 1.51
N THR A 265 9.72 -6.31 0.30
CA THR A 265 11.16 -6.49 0.07
C THR A 265 11.96 -5.21 0.31
N GLY A 266 11.29 -4.08 0.58
CA GLY A 266 11.94 -2.77 0.72
C GLY A 266 12.47 -2.21 -0.59
N GLN A 267 12.09 -2.77 -1.74
CA GLN A 267 12.42 -2.22 -3.06
C GLN A 267 11.76 -0.86 -3.27
N ASN A 268 10.57 -0.66 -2.69
CA ASN A 268 9.88 0.61 -2.69
C ASN A 268 9.36 0.96 -1.30
N THR A 269 9.36 2.25 -1.01
CA THR A 269 8.69 2.91 0.11
C THR A 269 7.24 3.27 -0.25
N ALA A 270 6.42 3.58 0.75
CA ALA A 270 5.05 4.04 0.56
C ALA A 270 4.98 5.30 -0.32
N LYS A 271 5.93 6.23 -0.16
CA LYS A 271 6.08 7.43 -1.00
C LYS A 271 6.34 7.08 -2.46
N GLU A 272 7.23 6.13 -2.75
CA GLU A 272 7.52 5.69 -4.13
C GLU A 272 6.33 4.97 -4.76
N VAL A 273 5.60 4.16 -3.98
CA VAL A 273 4.35 3.54 -4.44
C VAL A 273 3.30 4.61 -4.77
N ALA A 274 3.01 5.53 -3.84
CA ALA A 274 2.05 6.61 -4.05
C ALA A 274 2.41 7.47 -5.27
N HIS A 275 3.70 7.79 -5.44
CA HIS A 275 4.21 8.45 -6.64
C HIS A 275 3.92 7.64 -7.91
N GLY A 276 4.18 6.33 -7.90
CA GLY A 276 3.90 5.43 -9.01
C GLY A 276 2.44 5.44 -9.47
N PHE A 277 1.49 5.60 -8.54
CA PHE A 277 0.07 5.75 -8.88
C PHE A 277 -0.28 7.16 -9.37
N ILE A 278 0.07 8.21 -8.60
CA ILE A 278 -0.30 9.60 -8.88
C ILE A 278 0.31 10.12 -10.19
N PHE A 279 1.52 9.67 -10.54
CA PHE A 279 2.18 10.12 -11.76
C PHE A 279 2.09 9.11 -12.91
N SER A 280 1.31 8.03 -12.76
CA SER A 280 1.07 7.05 -13.82
C SER A 280 0.37 7.66 -15.03
N GLU A 281 0.57 7.06 -16.21
CA GLU A 281 -0.22 7.40 -17.41
C GLU A 281 -1.72 7.17 -17.18
N GLU A 282 -2.08 6.16 -16.38
CA GLU A 282 -3.47 5.84 -16.04
C GLU A 282 -4.12 6.97 -15.24
N TYR A 283 -3.45 7.49 -14.21
CA TYR A 283 -3.97 8.62 -13.45
C TYR A 283 -4.06 9.91 -14.30
N ARG A 284 -3.03 10.19 -15.11
CA ARG A 284 -3.05 11.37 -16.02
C ARG A 284 -4.22 11.33 -17.01
N ALA A 285 -4.67 10.13 -17.40
CA ALA A 285 -5.85 9.98 -18.25
C ALA A 285 -7.16 10.25 -17.49
N ILE A 286 -7.19 10.01 -16.17
CA ILE A 286 -8.35 10.28 -15.30
C ILE A 286 -8.46 11.78 -15.00
N ASP A 287 -7.38 12.42 -14.55
CA ASP A 287 -7.37 13.84 -14.18
C ASP A 287 -6.51 14.67 -15.13
N THR A 288 -6.94 14.73 -16.39
CA THR A 288 -6.22 15.40 -17.50
C THR A 288 -5.86 16.87 -17.26
N HIS A 289 -6.61 17.55 -16.39
CA HIS A 289 -6.41 18.97 -16.08
C HIS A 289 -5.84 19.19 -14.65
N HIS A 290 -5.50 18.12 -13.93
CA HIS A 290 -5.04 18.15 -12.54
C HIS A 290 -6.01 18.87 -11.58
N SER A 291 -7.30 18.87 -11.90
CA SER A 291 -8.35 19.55 -11.15
C SER A 291 -8.62 18.91 -9.79
N ASN A 292 -8.38 17.60 -9.66
CA ASN A 292 -8.61 16.83 -8.43
C ASN A 292 -7.31 16.52 -7.68
N TYR A 293 -6.17 16.94 -8.22
CA TYR A 293 -4.85 16.60 -7.73
C TYR A 293 -4.66 16.91 -6.24
N LEU A 294 -4.98 18.14 -5.80
CA LEU A 294 -4.81 18.52 -4.39
C LEU A 294 -5.73 17.73 -3.45
N GLU A 295 -6.99 17.54 -3.82
CA GLU A 295 -7.92 16.74 -3.02
C GLU A 295 -7.44 15.30 -2.90
N LEU A 296 -6.90 14.72 -3.98
CA LEU A 296 -6.28 13.40 -3.93
C LEU A 296 -5.10 13.36 -2.96
N LEU A 297 -4.22 14.37 -2.94
CA LEU A 297 -3.10 14.38 -1.99
C LEU A 297 -3.59 14.44 -0.54
N TYR A 298 -4.58 15.28 -0.25
CA TYR A 298 -5.20 15.35 1.08
C TYR A 298 -5.82 14.02 1.50
N GLU A 299 -6.62 13.42 0.62
CA GLU A 299 -7.27 12.15 0.93
C GLU A 299 -6.23 11.02 1.04
N LEU A 300 -5.38 10.82 0.04
CA LEU A 300 -4.43 9.71 0.01
C LEU A 300 -3.37 9.81 1.10
N LEU A 301 -2.71 10.97 1.22
CA LEU A 301 -1.50 11.15 2.01
C LEU A 301 -1.79 11.67 3.42
N LEU A 302 -2.89 12.40 3.64
CA LEU A 302 -3.24 12.94 4.97
C LEU A 302 -4.45 12.23 5.59
N GLY A 303 -5.20 11.44 4.81
CA GLY A 303 -6.36 10.72 5.31
C GLY A 303 -7.56 11.61 5.64
N ARG A 304 -7.63 12.82 5.09
CA ARG A 304 -8.68 13.80 5.37
C ARG A 304 -9.01 14.63 4.14
N LYS A 305 -10.16 15.31 4.16
CA LYS A 305 -10.48 16.32 3.13
C LYS A 305 -9.65 17.58 3.35
N SER A 306 -9.41 18.32 2.27
CA SER A 306 -8.78 19.63 2.36
C SER A 306 -9.65 20.61 3.15
N ASP A 307 -9.02 21.50 3.90
CA ASP A 307 -9.68 22.67 4.45
C ASP A 307 -9.56 23.86 3.46
N PRO A 308 -10.49 24.84 3.48
CA PRO A 308 -10.50 25.91 2.48
C PRO A 308 -9.24 26.80 2.47
N GLU A 309 -8.52 26.90 3.58
CA GLU A 309 -7.31 27.73 3.68
C GLU A 309 -6.09 26.98 3.15
N GLY A 310 -5.89 25.75 3.61
CA GLY A 310 -4.85 24.83 3.13
C GLY A 310 -4.94 24.61 1.62
N TYR A 311 -6.16 24.34 1.10
CA TYR A 311 -6.37 24.19 -0.34
C TYR A 311 -5.93 25.43 -1.11
N ARG A 312 -6.34 26.64 -0.68
CA ARG A 312 -5.97 27.89 -1.36
C ARG A 312 -4.46 28.12 -1.33
N SER A 313 -3.80 27.81 -0.22
CA SER A 313 -2.35 27.92 -0.08
C SER A 313 -1.62 27.05 -1.11
N TRP A 314 -1.94 25.76 -1.15
CA TRP A 314 -1.31 24.83 -2.11
C TRP A 314 -1.69 25.11 -3.56
N ASN A 315 -2.93 25.50 -3.82
CA ASN A 315 -3.35 25.90 -5.17
C ASN A 315 -2.61 27.15 -5.66
N SER A 316 -2.28 28.09 -4.76
CA SER A 316 -1.45 29.25 -5.10
C SER A 316 -0.04 28.82 -5.53
N GLN A 317 0.55 27.80 -4.88
CA GLN A 317 1.86 27.28 -5.27
C GLN A 317 1.83 26.68 -6.68
N LEU A 318 0.83 25.84 -6.99
CA LEU A 318 0.66 25.28 -8.33
C LEU A 318 0.43 26.38 -9.38
N THR A 319 -0.34 27.42 -9.05
CA THR A 319 -0.59 28.57 -9.94
C THR A 319 0.68 29.39 -10.20
N ASN A 320 1.59 29.44 -9.22
CA ASN A 320 2.90 30.10 -9.32
C ASN A 320 3.97 29.19 -9.97
N ALA A 321 3.56 28.20 -10.75
CA ALA A 321 4.42 27.29 -11.50
C ALA A 321 5.32 26.36 -10.65
N ILE A 322 4.99 26.16 -9.37
CA ILE A 322 5.60 25.08 -8.58
C ILE A 322 5.16 23.73 -9.18
N PRO A 323 6.11 22.81 -9.50
CA PRO A 323 5.74 21.53 -10.09
C PRO A 323 4.89 20.68 -9.16
N HIS A 324 3.92 19.96 -9.72
CA HIS A 324 3.10 19.00 -8.98
C HIS A 324 3.97 18.00 -8.21
N LEU A 325 5.07 17.54 -8.82
CA LEU A 325 6.01 16.64 -8.16
C LEU A 325 6.59 17.20 -6.86
N TYR A 326 6.86 18.51 -6.80
CA TYR A 326 7.33 19.16 -5.58
C TYR A 326 6.24 19.13 -4.50
N VAL A 327 5.02 19.55 -4.85
CA VAL A 327 3.87 19.54 -3.93
C VAL A 327 3.59 18.12 -3.41
N PHE A 328 3.66 17.10 -4.26
CA PHE A 328 3.56 15.70 -3.82
C PHE A 328 4.61 15.35 -2.77
N ASN A 329 5.88 15.70 -3.00
CA ASN A 329 6.97 15.35 -2.09
C ASN A 329 6.79 16.03 -0.72
N GLU A 330 6.33 17.28 -0.68
CA GLU A 330 5.99 17.98 0.58
C GLU A 330 4.88 17.27 1.37
N PHE A 331 3.79 16.87 0.69
CA PHE A 331 2.71 16.12 1.34
C PHE A 331 3.21 14.76 1.85
N ALA A 332 4.01 14.06 1.05
CA ALA A 332 4.55 12.75 1.38
C ALA A 332 5.71 12.80 2.40
N ASP A 333 6.26 13.97 2.71
CA ASP A 333 7.22 14.17 3.80
C ASP A 333 6.56 14.70 5.08
N SER A 334 5.24 14.92 5.06
CA SER A 334 4.50 15.39 6.24
C SER A 334 4.41 14.34 7.35
N GLU A 335 4.33 14.79 8.60
CA GLU A 335 4.06 13.92 9.76
C GLU A 335 2.71 13.18 9.64
N GLU A 336 1.74 13.76 8.93
CA GLU A 336 0.44 13.15 8.67
C GLU A 336 0.59 11.90 7.79
N PHE A 337 1.38 11.99 6.71
CA PHE A 337 1.64 10.81 5.87
C PHE A 337 2.44 9.74 6.60
N GLN A 338 3.37 10.13 7.45
CA GLN A 338 4.11 9.19 8.30
C GLN A 338 3.15 8.42 9.23
N LYS A 339 2.19 9.10 9.86
CA LYS A 339 1.14 8.45 10.68
C LYS A 339 0.26 7.50 9.85
N ILE A 340 -0.09 7.86 8.62
CA ILE A 340 -0.81 6.96 7.70
C ILE A 340 0.03 5.71 7.43
N CYS A 341 1.31 5.88 7.09
CA CYS A 341 2.22 4.77 6.83
C CYS A 341 2.39 3.85 8.05
N ASP A 342 2.55 4.43 9.25
CA ASP A 342 2.65 3.70 10.51
C ASP A 342 1.39 2.87 10.78
N SER A 343 0.20 3.41 10.50
CA SER A 343 -1.07 2.69 10.66
C SER A 343 -1.20 1.45 9.77
N TYR A 344 -0.48 1.43 8.63
CA TYR A 344 -0.39 0.30 7.72
C TYR A 344 0.89 -0.53 7.91
N GLY A 345 1.79 -0.13 8.81
CA GLY A 345 3.09 -0.80 9.01
C GLY A 345 4.00 -0.76 7.79
N VAL A 346 3.93 0.30 6.97
CA VAL A 346 4.77 0.48 5.78
C VAL A 346 5.83 1.56 6.00
N ILE A 347 6.99 1.43 5.37
CA ILE A 347 8.06 2.44 5.45
C ILE A 347 7.65 3.64 4.60
N SER A 348 7.53 4.82 5.23
CA SER A 348 7.04 6.03 4.56
C SER A 348 7.89 6.47 3.38
N GLY A 349 9.22 6.47 3.53
CA GLY A 349 10.14 7.11 2.59
C GLY A 349 10.30 8.62 2.83
N CYS A 350 9.95 9.09 4.03
CA CYS A 350 10.15 10.50 4.40
C CYS A 350 11.60 10.94 4.19
N GLY A 351 11.79 12.11 3.59
CA GLY A 351 13.09 12.72 3.33
C GLY A 351 13.79 12.21 2.06
N THR A 352 13.18 11.29 1.30
CA THR A 352 13.68 10.90 -0.02
C THR A 352 12.87 11.58 -1.11
N PHE A 353 13.54 12.27 -2.05
CA PHE A 353 12.85 12.89 -3.17
C PHE A 353 12.61 11.84 -4.27
N VAL A 354 11.35 11.67 -4.70
CA VAL A 354 10.96 10.66 -5.70
C VAL A 354 10.50 11.32 -7.01
N GLY A 355 10.66 10.62 -8.14
CA GLY A 355 10.06 11.02 -9.43
C GLY A 355 10.91 11.81 -10.42
N ARG A 356 12.24 11.76 -10.35
CA ARG A 356 13.09 12.48 -11.32
C ARG A 356 13.26 11.71 -12.62
N ASP A 357 12.57 12.14 -13.67
CA ASP A 357 13.04 11.99 -15.05
C ASP A 357 13.75 13.29 -15.46
N ALA A 358 15.03 13.20 -15.81
CA ALA A 358 15.86 14.21 -16.49
C ALA A 358 15.41 15.68 -16.31
N LEU A 359 15.60 16.23 -15.12
CA LEU A 359 15.54 17.68 -14.94
C LEU A 359 16.80 18.26 -15.58
N ASP A 360 16.64 19.22 -16.52
CA ASP A 360 17.74 20.12 -16.84
C ASP A 360 18.03 20.94 -15.57
N ILE A 361 19.02 20.42 -14.85
CA ILE A 361 19.43 20.85 -13.53
C ILE A 361 19.72 22.36 -13.55
N GLY A 362 20.22 22.89 -14.67
CA GLY A 362 20.57 24.30 -14.80
C GLY A 362 19.39 25.24 -14.91
N GLU A 363 18.35 24.88 -15.68
CA GLU A 363 17.18 25.76 -15.85
C GLU A 363 16.27 25.76 -14.62
N TYR A 364 16.21 24.62 -13.91
CA TYR A 364 15.41 24.47 -12.70
C TYR A 364 15.98 25.23 -11.49
N TYR A 365 17.29 25.15 -11.26
CA TYR A 365 17.91 25.88 -10.15
C TYR A 365 17.94 27.39 -10.38
N VAL A 366 18.05 27.84 -11.64
CA VAL A 366 17.97 29.27 -11.97
C VAL A 366 16.55 29.82 -11.72
N ARG A 367 15.50 29.02 -11.91
CA ARG A 367 14.10 29.45 -11.72
C ARG A 367 13.51 29.22 -10.33
N ASN A 368 14.01 28.24 -9.57
CA ASN A 368 13.40 27.78 -8.31
C ASN A 368 14.37 27.81 -7.11
N PHE A 369 15.36 28.70 -7.13
CA PHE A 369 16.38 28.80 -6.09
C PHE A 369 15.83 29.09 -4.67
N GLU A 370 14.60 29.59 -4.55
CA GLU A 370 13.89 29.78 -3.28
C GLU A 370 13.46 28.45 -2.61
N LEU A 371 13.43 27.35 -3.36
CA LEU A 371 13.03 26.00 -2.90
C LEU A 371 14.21 25.08 -2.60
N LEU A 372 15.43 25.48 -3.01
CA LEU A 372 16.68 24.78 -2.70
C LEU A 372 16.82 24.43 -1.21
N PRO A 373 16.41 25.31 -0.27
CA PRO A 373 16.41 24.99 1.13
C PRO A 373 15.58 23.74 1.46
N GLY A 374 14.31 23.69 1.06
CA GLY A 374 13.45 22.53 1.31
C GLY A 374 13.97 21.24 0.67
N MET A 375 14.54 21.31 -0.53
CA MET A 375 15.06 20.14 -1.26
C MET A 375 16.32 19.52 -0.62
N LEU A 376 17.09 20.29 0.15
CA LEU A 376 18.28 19.84 0.86
C LEU A 376 18.04 19.66 2.37
N GLY A 377 16.79 19.85 2.82
CA GLY A 377 16.43 19.83 4.25
C GLY A 377 16.96 21.03 5.05
N LEU A 378 17.26 22.15 4.38
CA LEU A 378 17.65 23.42 4.97
C LEU A 378 16.38 24.22 5.32
N SER A 379 16.40 24.94 6.44
CA SER A 379 15.33 25.90 6.82
C SER A 379 15.70 27.30 6.34
N ALA A 380 14.68 28.11 6.01
CA ALA A 380 14.86 29.47 5.49
C ALA A 380 15.48 30.41 6.53
N CYS A 381 16.49 31.18 6.13
CA CYS A 381 16.79 32.47 6.75
C CYS A 381 15.91 33.53 6.06
N GLU A 382 15.22 34.35 6.85
CA GLU A 382 14.35 35.42 6.34
C GLU A 382 15.14 36.38 5.40
N ASP A 383 14.53 36.65 4.24
CA ASP A 383 14.83 37.71 3.26
C ASP A 383 16.24 37.82 2.64
N VAL A 384 16.50 37.17 1.50
CA VAL A 384 17.47 37.69 0.50
C VAL A 384 17.08 37.32 -0.95
N ILE A 385 16.93 38.33 -1.82
CA ILE A 385 16.57 38.23 -3.26
C ILE A 385 17.81 38.46 -4.14
N PHE A 386 17.95 37.72 -5.27
CA PHE A 386 19.16 37.74 -6.13
C PHE A 386 18.95 38.29 -7.55
N GLN A 387 19.99 38.99 -8.04
CA GLN A 387 20.11 39.59 -9.37
C GLN A 387 21.29 38.95 -10.13
N GLY A 388 20.99 37.94 -10.96
CA GLY A 388 21.90 37.02 -11.66
C GLY A 388 23.29 37.52 -12.11
N LEU A 389 24.32 36.78 -11.66
CA LEU A 389 25.52 36.29 -12.38
C LEU A 389 26.46 35.62 -11.35
N GLY A 390 26.86 34.36 -11.58
CA GLY A 390 27.98 33.67 -10.90
C GLY A 390 27.90 33.42 -9.37
N THR A 391 26.91 33.93 -8.67
CA THR A 391 26.65 33.66 -7.25
C THR A 391 25.14 33.62 -7.06
N ALA A 392 24.64 32.53 -6.48
CA ALA A 392 23.20 32.31 -6.30
C ALA A 392 22.71 32.85 -4.95
N TYR A 393 23.54 32.80 -3.90
CA TYR A 393 23.28 33.42 -2.60
C TYR A 393 24.57 33.90 -1.93
N GLN A 394 24.56 35.10 -1.33
CA GLN A 394 25.62 35.55 -0.43
C GLN A 394 25.00 36.36 0.71
N SER A 395 25.26 35.93 1.94
CA SER A 395 25.04 36.71 3.16
C SER A 395 26.35 36.81 3.94
N ASP A 396 26.32 37.46 5.09
CA ASP A 396 27.47 37.49 6.00
C ASP A 396 27.84 36.10 6.56
N TRP A 397 26.98 35.09 6.41
CA TRP A 397 27.08 33.81 7.12
C TRP A 397 26.94 32.56 6.24
N PHE A 398 26.50 32.72 4.99
CA PHE A 398 26.21 31.63 4.08
C PHE A 398 26.38 32.02 2.62
N TYR A 399 26.91 31.11 1.82
CA TYR A 399 27.21 31.28 0.40
C TYR A 399 26.67 30.11 -0.41
N ILE A 400 25.94 30.40 -1.50
CA ILE A 400 25.63 29.46 -2.58
C ILE A 400 26.17 30.01 -3.87
N THR A 401 27.00 29.23 -4.54
CA THR A 401 27.57 29.57 -5.84
C THR A 401 27.09 28.55 -6.86
N TYR A 402 26.56 29.04 -7.98
CA TYR A 402 26.23 28.22 -9.15
C TYR A 402 27.09 28.64 -10.33
N ILE A 403 27.73 27.67 -10.99
CA ILE A 403 28.42 27.87 -12.27
C ILE A 403 27.56 27.24 -13.38
N PRO A 404 26.85 28.07 -14.17
CA PRO A 404 26.02 27.60 -15.27
C PRO A 404 26.77 26.77 -16.30
N GLU A 405 28.02 27.15 -16.60
CA GLU A 405 28.84 26.50 -17.62
C GLU A 405 29.25 25.06 -17.24
N GLU A 406 29.29 24.75 -15.94
CA GLU A 406 29.73 23.46 -15.40
C GLU A 406 28.57 22.66 -14.79
N GLY A 407 27.39 23.28 -14.65
CA GLY A 407 26.23 22.68 -13.99
C GLY A 407 26.54 22.26 -12.56
N ALA A 408 27.28 23.11 -11.83
CA ALA A 408 27.91 22.77 -10.55
C ALA A 408 27.59 23.83 -9.47
N PHE A 409 27.44 23.37 -8.22
CA PHE A 409 27.11 24.13 -7.03
C PHE A 409 28.16 23.95 -5.93
N SER A 410 28.42 25.03 -5.23
CA SER A 410 29.16 25.04 -3.97
C SER A 410 28.33 25.77 -2.91
N MET A 411 28.35 25.25 -1.69
CA MET A 411 27.57 25.75 -0.55
C MET A 411 28.43 25.79 0.70
N ALA A 412 28.45 26.92 1.40
CA ALA A 412 29.25 27.12 2.61
C ALA A 412 28.42 27.79 3.71
N ASN A 413 28.39 27.22 4.91
CA ASN A 413 27.82 27.84 6.11
C ASN A 413 28.89 28.00 7.19
N ASP A 414 29.23 29.25 7.50
CA ASP A 414 30.31 29.64 8.42
C ASP A 414 29.80 30.43 9.66
N GLY A 415 28.50 30.40 9.98
CA GLY A 415 27.89 31.20 11.06
C GLY A 415 27.10 30.42 12.12
N ASP A 416 26.71 31.11 13.22
CA ASP A 416 26.00 30.54 14.40
C ASP A 416 24.47 30.29 14.19
N TYR A 417 23.96 30.36 12.95
CA TYR A 417 22.52 30.26 12.64
C TYR A 417 22.12 28.89 12.08
N ASN A 418 20.86 28.48 12.36
CA ASN A 418 20.31 27.14 12.14
C ASN A 418 20.04 26.75 10.67
N ILE A 419 21.01 26.90 9.76
CA ILE A 419 20.90 26.29 8.43
C ILE A 419 21.30 24.81 8.55
N ALA A 420 20.29 23.94 8.50
CA ALA A 420 20.44 22.51 8.78
C ALA A 420 21.00 21.73 7.59
N PHE A 421 22.20 21.16 7.72
CA PHE A 421 22.76 20.27 6.71
C PHE A 421 22.20 18.86 6.86
N PHE A 422 21.38 18.40 5.90
CA PHE A 422 20.74 17.08 5.96
C PHE A 422 19.96 16.84 7.26
N GLY A 423 19.18 17.84 7.69
CA GLY A 423 18.46 17.78 8.97
C GLY A 423 19.36 17.79 10.20
N SER A 424 20.63 18.16 10.03
CA SER A 424 21.59 18.33 11.11
C SER A 424 21.83 19.80 11.41
N TYR A 425 21.78 20.21 12.67
CA TYR A 425 21.87 21.62 13.05
C TYR A 425 23.27 21.97 13.57
N ILE A 426 23.68 23.23 13.44
CA ILE A 426 24.82 23.74 14.18
C ILE A 426 24.55 23.56 15.68
N LEU A 427 25.60 23.23 16.43
CA LEU A 427 25.56 22.77 17.82
C LEU A 427 24.97 21.38 18.03
N GLU A 428 24.66 20.61 16.98
CA GLU A 428 24.38 19.19 17.12
C GLU A 428 25.68 18.42 17.38
N HIS A 429 25.57 17.39 18.23
CA HIS A 429 26.71 16.55 18.57
C HIS A 429 27.18 15.76 17.35
N PHE A 430 28.48 15.78 17.07
CA PHE A 430 29.10 15.20 15.88
C PHE A 430 28.71 13.75 15.66
N ALA A 431 28.68 12.93 16.71
CA ALA A 431 28.28 11.52 16.62
C ALA A 431 26.90 11.33 15.95
N THR A 432 25.94 12.21 16.21
CA THR A 432 24.60 12.15 15.62
C THR A 432 24.65 12.49 14.14
N VAL A 433 25.38 13.55 13.78
CA VAL A 433 25.57 13.99 12.39
C VAL A 433 26.31 12.92 11.58
N ASN A 434 27.40 12.36 12.12
CA ASN A 434 28.19 11.31 11.49
C ASN A 434 27.35 10.05 11.21
N ASN A 435 26.58 9.58 12.19
CA ASN A 435 25.71 8.42 12.00
C ASN A 435 24.67 8.67 10.90
N ARG A 436 24.15 9.89 10.82
CA ARG A 436 23.20 10.30 9.77
C ARG A 436 23.87 10.32 8.39
N MET A 437 25.09 10.84 8.27
CA MET A 437 25.87 10.83 7.03
C MET A 437 26.09 9.41 6.51
N LEU A 438 26.63 8.52 7.37
CA LEU A 438 26.91 7.13 7.01
C LEU A 438 25.65 6.36 6.61
N LYS A 439 24.54 6.53 7.35
CA LYS A 439 23.26 5.90 7.02
C LYS A 439 22.72 6.35 5.66
N ASN A 440 23.02 7.57 5.24
CA ASN A 440 22.62 8.12 3.96
C ASN A 440 23.64 7.82 2.84
N GLY A 441 24.55 6.87 3.04
CA GLY A 441 25.48 6.42 2.00
C GLY A 441 26.59 7.42 1.67
N TRP A 442 26.92 8.32 2.60
CA TRP A 442 28.15 9.08 2.54
C TRP A 442 29.31 8.25 3.10
N GLU A 443 30.45 8.31 2.43
CA GLU A 443 31.66 7.63 2.84
C GLU A 443 32.58 8.63 3.52
N TYR A 444 33.05 8.30 4.73
CA TYR A 444 34.06 9.09 5.41
C TYR A 444 35.39 9.01 4.64
N ILE A 445 35.97 10.17 4.35
CA ILE A 445 37.23 10.29 3.62
C ILE A 445 38.38 10.45 4.61
N ASP A 446 38.40 11.57 5.32
CA ASP A 446 39.51 11.96 6.17
C ASP A 446 39.08 13.02 7.21
N CYS A 447 39.95 13.27 8.19
CA CYS A 447 39.80 14.36 9.13
C CYS A 447 41.14 15.08 9.35
N MET A 448 41.11 16.41 9.37
CA MET A 448 42.28 17.24 9.63
C MET A 448 41.93 18.42 10.51
N LYS A 449 42.93 19.05 11.10
CA LYS A 449 42.72 20.33 11.79
C LYS A 449 42.69 21.46 10.78
N ASP A 450 41.85 22.45 11.04
CA ASP A 450 41.89 23.72 10.31
C ASP A 450 43.20 24.48 10.61
N ASP A 451 43.48 25.53 9.82
CA ASP A 451 44.70 26.33 9.97
C ASP A 451 44.82 27.02 11.34
N SER A 452 43.69 27.26 12.01
CA SER A 452 43.67 27.83 13.37
C SER A 452 43.96 26.78 14.45
N GLY A 453 43.82 25.49 14.14
CA GLY A 453 43.95 24.36 15.04
C GLY A 453 42.80 24.23 16.06
N TYR A 454 41.78 25.09 15.95
CA TYR A 454 40.64 25.16 16.85
C TYR A 454 39.49 24.24 16.41
N TYR A 455 39.40 23.97 15.11
CA TYR A 455 38.37 23.11 14.54
C TYR A 455 38.97 21.84 13.92
N MET A 456 38.22 20.74 14.03
CA MET A 456 38.43 19.52 13.25
C MET A 456 37.52 19.56 12.02
N LEU A 457 38.10 19.39 10.84
CA LEU A 457 37.41 19.29 9.56
C LEU A 457 37.26 17.83 9.19
N TYR A 458 36.03 17.35 9.07
CA TYR A 458 35.69 15.99 8.66
C TYR A 458 35.17 15.97 7.23
N TYR A 459 35.76 15.16 6.36
CA TYR A 459 35.42 15.07 4.96
C TYR A 459 34.64 13.79 4.66
N TYR A 460 33.61 13.92 3.84
CA TYR A 460 32.78 12.83 3.35
C TYR A 460 32.59 12.95 1.84
N ALA A 461 32.51 11.82 1.14
CA ALA A 461 32.20 11.76 -0.29
C ALA A 461 30.93 10.95 -0.55
N LYS A 462 30.23 11.30 -1.62
CA LYS A 462 29.15 10.50 -2.18
C LYS A 462 29.00 10.75 -3.67
N MET A 463 28.72 9.69 -4.43
CA MET A 463 28.30 9.82 -5.82
C MET A 463 26.83 10.22 -5.89
N ILE A 464 26.53 11.35 -6.52
CA ILE A 464 25.19 11.86 -6.76
C ILE A 464 25.06 12.09 -8.27
N ASP A 465 24.19 11.34 -8.93
CA ASP A 465 23.93 11.42 -10.38
C ASP A 465 25.20 11.32 -11.25
N GLY A 466 26.14 10.46 -10.86
CA GLY A 466 27.40 10.23 -11.56
C GLY A 466 28.47 11.30 -11.33
N LYS A 467 28.20 12.29 -10.47
CA LYS A 467 29.18 13.29 -10.01
C LYS A 467 29.62 12.98 -8.58
N ALA A 468 30.90 13.16 -8.29
CA ALA A 468 31.41 13.08 -6.93
C ALA A 468 31.07 14.38 -6.19
N CYS A 469 30.41 14.26 -5.04
CA CYS A 469 30.15 15.36 -4.12
C CYS A 469 30.97 15.16 -2.85
N VAL A 470 31.54 16.24 -2.33
CA VAL A 470 32.29 16.25 -1.08
C VAL A 470 31.58 17.15 -0.08
N ALA A 471 31.45 16.67 1.15
CA ALA A 471 30.99 17.44 2.29
C ALA A 471 32.13 17.56 3.30
N GLN A 472 32.37 18.76 3.79
CA GLN A 472 33.28 19.07 4.89
C GLN A 472 32.44 19.55 6.07
N LEU A 473 32.61 18.93 7.24
CA LEU A 473 31.98 19.34 8.49
C LEU A 473 33.05 19.98 9.39
N GLN A 474 32.78 21.16 9.93
CA GLN A 474 33.64 21.83 10.89
C GLN A 474 33.14 21.54 12.31
N ILE A 475 33.96 20.88 13.12
CA ILE A 475 33.63 20.42 14.47
C ILE A 475 34.54 21.13 15.48
N ASP A 476 33.99 21.64 16.57
CA ASP A 476 34.78 22.25 17.64
C ASP A 476 35.39 21.23 18.61
N SER A 477 36.21 21.73 19.53
CA SER A 477 36.84 20.91 20.59
C SER A 477 35.85 20.23 21.57
N MET A 478 34.57 20.55 21.50
CA MET A 478 33.51 19.96 22.32
C MET A 478 32.65 18.95 21.51
N ASP A 479 33.11 18.54 20.33
CA ASP A 479 32.43 17.62 19.41
C ASP A 479 31.07 18.13 18.90
N TYR A 480 30.93 19.45 18.75
CA TYR A 480 29.73 20.05 18.17
C TYR A 480 29.98 20.59 16.76
N LEU A 481 29.00 20.39 15.87
CA LEU A 481 29.00 20.97 14.53
C LEU A 481 28.96 22.50 14.62
N ARG A 482 29.87 23.18 13.93
CA ARG A 482 29.97 24.65 13.91
C ARG A 482 29.81 25.27 12.53
N GLY A 483 30.09 24.50 11.50
CA GLY A 483 29.96 24.93 10.11
C GLY A 483 30.03 23.74 9.19
N TRP A 484 29.67 23.95 7.93
CA TRP A 484 29.75 22.92 6.92
C TRP A 484 29.93 23.52 5.54
N TYR A 485 30.59 22.76 4.67
CA TYR A 485 30.82 23.10 3.28
C TYR A 485 30.47 21.89 2.42
N MET A 486 29.78 22.12 1.30
CA MET A 486 29.44 21.07 0.34
C MET A 486 29.83 21.54 -1.05
N ASP A 487 30.57 20.70 -1.75
CA ASP A 487 31.10 20.98 -3.07
C ASP A 487 30.80 19.84 -4.03
N ASN A 488 30.38 20.20 -5.24
CA ASN A 488 30.30 19.27 -6.36
C ASN A 488 31.13 19.74 -7.57
N TRP A 489 31.95 20.77 -7.40
CA TRP A 489 32.95 21.17 -8.39
C TRP A 489 34.01 20.07 -8.46
N MET A 490 34.43 19.73 -9.68
CA MET A 490 35.32 18.59 -9.92
C MET A 490 36.57 18.63 -9.03
N ILE A 491 36.74 17.59 -8.20
CA ILE A 491 37.94 16.83 -7.74
C ILE A 491 39.30 17.55 -7.51
N GLU A 492 39.57 18.77 -7.97
CA GLU A 492 40.85 19.46 -7.76
C GLU A 492 41.12 19.75 -6.28
N THR A 493 40.09 19.96 -5.46
CA THR A 493 40.22 20.05 -3.99
C THR A 493 40.65 18.71 -3.37
N ILE A 494 40.15 17.58 -3.91
CA ILE A 494 40.51 16.22 -3.47
C ILE A 494 41.96 15.89 -3.88
N ALA A 495 42.40 16.35 -5.05
CA ALA A 495 43.78 16.17 -5.51
C ALA A 495 44.80 16.85 -4.58
N SER A 496 44.39 17.89 -3.85
CA SER A 496 45.23 18.57 -2.84
C SER A 496 45.24 17.88 -1.47
N LEU A 497 44.26 17.01 -1.18
CA LEU A 497 44.13 16.22 0.06
C LEU A 497 44.95 14.91 0.04
N GLY A 498 45.78 14.71 -0.97
CA GLY A 498 46.97 13.86 -0.88
C GLY A 498 46.78 12.37 -1.15
N GLU A 499 45.59 11.78 -1.09
CA GLU A 499 45.41 10.36 -1.41
C GLU A 499 43.93 10.02 -1.63
N LEU A 500 43.46 10.01 -2.89
CA LEU A 500 42.24 9.31 -3.33
C LEU A 500 42.29 9.12 -4.85
N GLU A 501 43.25 8.31 -5.29
CA GLU A 501 43.36 7.80 -6.66
C GLU A 501 42.96 6.31 -6.76
N GLN A 502 42.28 5.75 -5.74
CA GLN A 502 41.78 4.37 -5.73
C GLN A 502 40.26 4.28 -5.73
#